data_AF-A0A1F9E884-F1
#
_entry.id   AF-A0A1F9E884-F1
#
_cell.length_a   1.000
_cell.length_b   1.000
_cell.length_c   1.000
_cell.angle_alpha   90.00
_cell.angle_beta   90.00
_cell.angle_gamma   90.00
#
_symmetry.space_group_name_H-M   'P 1'
#
loop_
_entity.id
_entity.type
_entity.pdbx_description
1 polymer ?
#
loop_
_entity_poly.entity_id
_entity_poly.type
_entity_poly.pdbx_seq_one_letter_code
_entity_poly.pdbx_strand_id
1 'polypeptide(L)'
;MRFWILFFAFVPSLVYSAERPDVIIKKNAQASLASVVKTIHRPGETLPTFFINELIVGEGADLYLAEDVTINAKRIILKSGSVISTLGHSLTLKTDEFLVLNFNPNDLSLTQDQKKTVMGRIDTRFREGYHDGKNGQEHPPTIQPKGRNAYLAPRPLYITREGGNLAEPGISGENGKNGGNGKKAGDLTIKVKTFLGGYFIAKGGNGGAGEPGGAGSDGGDSLGVDPNSTPPEFLGDESPIYPFLNGASGGKGGNGGSGGNGGSGGSVSIECENNSAEKNKTFFIENQGGRLGEGGGRGLGGAGGQARHVTLSTRRDRYGVAFQGQNGAQGYAGLEGENGEKGEAGGMDIKEGKIYEVEDE
;
A
#
# COMPACT_ATOMS: atom_id res chain seq x y z
N MET A 1 -45.11 -67.33 13.28
CA MET A 1 -44.61 -66.78 12.00
C MET A 1 -44.60 -65.26 12.12
N ARG A 2 -43.44 -64.62 12.27
CA ARG A 2 -43.32 -63.14 12.35
C ARG A 2 -42.92 -62.62 10.97
N PHE A 3 -43.81 -61.88 10.32
CA PHE A 3 -43.52 -61.15 9.09
C PHE A 3 -42.79 -59.86 9.43
N TRP A 4 -41.57 -59.69 8.92
CA TRP A 4 -40.89 -58.41 8.85
C TRP A 4 -41.24 -57.75 7.52
N ILE A 5 -41.95 -56.63 7.56
CA ILE A 5 -42.15 -55.75 6.40
C ILE A 5 -40.99 -54.76 6.41
N LEU A 6 -40.01 -54.95 5.50
CA LEU A 6 -39.02 -53.93 5.21
C LEU A 6 -39.71 -52.78 4.45
N PHE A 7 -39.88 -51.65 5.11
CA PHE A 7 -40.16 -50.38 4.44
C PHE A 7 -38.88 -49.90 3.75
N PHE A 8 -38.77 -50.14 2.44
CA PHE A 8 -37.85 -49.37 1.61
C PHE A 8 -38.44 -47.96 1.47
N ALA A 9 -37.99 -47.05 2.33
CA ALA A 9 -38.16 -45.62 2.08
C ALA A 9 -37.29 -45.26 0.87
N PHE A 10 -37.89 -45.28 -0.32
CA PHE A 10 -37.36 -44.56 -1.47
C PHE A 10 -37.37 -43.08 -1.09
N VAL A 11 -36.24 -42.55 -0.63
CA VAL A 11 -36.03 -41.11 -0.60
C VAL A 11 -35.94 -40.71 -2.07
N PRO A 12 -36.91 -39.98 -2.64
CA PRO A 12 -36.72 -39.44 -3.97
C PRO A 12 -35.50 -38.53 -3.86
N SER A 13 -34.43 -38.89 -4.57
CA SER A 13 -33.34 -37.97 -4.84
C SER A 13 -34.00 -36.74 -5.46
N LEU A 14 -34.13 -35.67 -4.68
CA LEU A 14 -34.55 -34.37 -5.18
C LEU A 14 -33.52 -34.00 -6.26
N VAL A 15 -33.86 -34.28 -7.50
CA VAL A 15 -33.25 -33.62 -8.65
C VAL A 15 -33.66 -32.17 -8.48
N TYR A 16 -32.82 -31.40 -7.80
CA TYR A 16 -32.89 -29.96 -7.72
C TYR A 16 -32.69 -29.43 -9.14
N SER A 17 -33.73 -29.51 -9.96
CA SER A 17 -33.87 -28.68 -11.14
C SER A 17 -34.14 -27.27 -10.64
N ALA A 18 -33.10 -26.63 -10.10
CA ALA A 18 -33.14 -25.23 -9.77
C ALA A 18 -33.50 -24.50 -11.08
N GLU A 19 -34.69 -23.90 -11.13
CA GLU A 19 -35.04 -22.98 -12.20
C GLU A 19 -33.90 -21.97 -12.32
N ARG A 20 -33.33 -21.90 -13.52
CA ARG A 20 -32.21 -21.01 -13.82
C ARG A 20 -32.81 -19.70 -14.32
N PRO A 21 -32.76 -18.59 -13.56
CA PRO A 21 -33.31 -17.33 -14.02
C PRO A 21 -32.47 -16.74 -15.15
N ASP A 22 -33.10 -15.89 -15.95
CA ASP A 22 -32.40 -14.96 -16.81
C ASP A 22 -32.09 -13.68 -16.02
N VAL A 23 -30.84 -13.23 -16.09
CA VAL A 23 -30.34 -12.05 -15.39
C VAL A 23 -29.92 -11.02 -16.43
N ILE A 24 -30.66 -9.92 -16.47
CA ILE A 24 -30.40 -8.83 -17.41
C ILE A 24 -30.08 -7.56 -16.61
N ILE A 25 -28.83 -7.14 -16.65
CA ILE A 25 -28.40 -5.85 -16.11
C ILE A 25 -28.63 -4.81 -17.19
N LYS A 26 -29.45 -3.81 -16.89
CA LYS A 26 -29.82 -2.76 -17.85
C LYS A 26 -28.63 -1.86 -18.18
N LYS A 27 -28.70 -1.17 -19.33
CA LYS A 27 -27.71 -0.19 -19.77
C LYS A 27 -27.41 0.82 -18.66
N ASN A 28 -26.12 1.08 -18.41
CA ASN A 28 -25.58 1.99 -17.41
C ASN A 28 -26.05 1.70 -15.96
N ALA A 29 -26.57 0.50 -15.69
CA ALA A 29 -27.00 0.12 -14.35
C ALA A 29 -25.84 -0.49 -13.56
N GLN A 30 -25.94 -0.39 -12.24
CA GLN A 30 -25.04 -1.02 -11.29
C GLN A 30 -25.82 -2.05 -10.48
N ALA A 31 -25.32 -3.27 -10.38
CA ALA A 31 -25.97 -4.33 -9.62
C ALA A 31 -24.96 -5.26 -8.96
N SER A 32 -25.29 -5.74 -7.76
CA SER A 32 -24.58 -6.88 -7.17
C SER A 32 -25.29 -8.16 -7.59
N LEU A 33 -24.55 -9.18 -8.05
CA LEU A 33 -25.17 -10.44 -8.47
C LEU A 33 -25.94 -11.12 -7.32
N ALA A 34 -25.41 -11.04 -6.10
CA ALA A 34 -26.03 -11.59 -4.89
C ALA A 34 -27.36 -10.90 -4.52
N SER A 35 -27.59 -9.68 -5.00
CA SER A 35 -28.88 -8.98 -4.81
C SER A 35 -29.97 -9.43 -5.79
N VAL A 36 -29.58 -10.11 -6.87
CA VAL A 36 -30.49 -10.51 -7.97
C VAL A 36 -30.74 -12.01 -7.98
N VAL A 37 -29.72 -12.81 -7.68
CA VAL A 37 -29.80 -14.28 -7.68
C VAL A 37 -29.23 -14.81 -6.38
N LYS A 38 -29.82 -15.88 -5.83
CA LYS A 38 -29.26 -16.57 -4.67
C LYS A 38 -28.19 -17.57 -5.10
N THR A 39 -27.09 -17.62 -4.35
CA THR A 39 -26.07 -18.66 -4.50
C THR A 39 -26.58 -19.99 -3.98
N ILE A 40 -26.06 -21.08 -4.54
CA ILE A 40 -26.25 -22.44 -4.06
C ILE A 40 -24.87 -23.02 -3.80
N HIS A 41 -24.68 -23.62 -2.63
CA HIS A 41 -23.47 -24.34 -2.27
C HIS A 41 -23.73 -25.84 -2.35
N ARG A 42 -23.23 -26.51 -3.41
CA ARG A 42 -23.46 -27.95 -3.61
C ARG A 42 -22.37 -28.77 -2.89
N PRO A 43 -22.71 -29.97 -2.37
CA PRO A 43 -21.71 -30.87 -1.80
C PRO A 43 -20.59 -31.16 -2.81
N GLY A 44 -19.33 -30.92 -2.41
CA GLY A 44 -18.15 -31.12 -3.24
C GLY A 44 -17.73 -29.92 -4.10
N GLU A 45 -18.49 -28.82 -4.09
CA GLU A 45 -18.03 -27.54 -4.65
C GLU A 45 -17.32 -26.71 -3.57
N THR A 46 -16.19 -26.11 -3.93
CA THR A 46 -15.40 -25.27 -3.00
C THR A 46 -15.92 -23.84 -2.91
N LEU A 47 -16.67 -23.38 -3.92
CA LEU A 47 -17.17 -22.01 -4.01
C LEU A 47 -18.71 -21.99 -4.08
N PRO A 48 -19.36 -20.92 -3.60
CA PRO A 48 -20.77 -20.67 -3.88
C PRO A 48 -21.02 -20.52 -5.39
N THR A 49 -22.10 -21.12 -5.90
CA THR A 49 -22.42 -21.15 -7.32
C THR A 49 -23.73 -20.43 -7.63
N PHE A 50 -23.71 -19.48 -8.55
CA PHE A 50 -24.91 -18.94 -9.19
C PHE A 50 -25.30 -19.82 -10.38
N PHE A 51 -26.52 -20.33 -10.38
CA PHE A 51 -27.07 -21.09 -11.51
C PHE A 51 -28.00 -20.18 -12.32
N ILE A 52 -27.56 -19.81 -13.51
CA ILE A 52 -28.21 -18.83 -14.38
C ILE A 52 -28.51 -19.48 -15.73
N ASN A 53 -29.58 -19.06 -16.41
CA ASN A 53 -29.84 -19.49 -17.77
C ASN A 53 -29.07 -18.57 -18.71
N GLU A 54 -29.44 -17.29 -18.74
CA GLU A 54 -28.71 -16.25 -19.47
C GLU A 54 -28.28 -15.10 -18.54
N LEU A 55 -27.01 -14.67 -18.65
CA LEU A 55 -26.51 -13.45 -18.00
C LEU A 55 -26.17 -12.41 -19.07
N ILE A 56 -26.91 -11.30 -19.10
CA ILE A 56 -26.67 -10.19 -20.03
C ILE A 56 -26.25 -8.96 -19.23
N VAL A 57 -25.02 -8.50 -19.43
CA VAL A 57 -24.54 -7.24 -18.86
C VAL A 57 -24.69 -6.15 -19.91
N GLY A 58 -25.64 -5.24 -19.70
CA GLY A 58 -26.01 -4.17 -20.61
C GLY A 58 -24.87 -3.19 -20.89
N GLU A 59 -25.01 -2.38 -21.94
CA GLU A 59 -23.99 -1.41 -22.34
C GLU A 59 -23.64 -0.47 -21.19
N GLY A 60 -22.35 -0.27 -20.91
CA GLY A 60 -21.89 0.58 -19.80
C GLY A 60 -22.32 0.14 -18.39
N ALA A 61 -22.90 -1.06 -18.24
CA ALA A 61 -23.36 -1.56 -16.96
C ALA A 61 -22.23 -2.23 -16.16
N ASP A 62 -22.36 -2.22 -14.84
CA ASP A 62 -21.37 -2.80 -13.93
C ASP A 62 -22.04 -3.83 -13.00
N LEU A 63 -21.55 -5.07 -13.08
CA LEU A 63 -21.98 -6.18 -12.24
C LEU A 63 -20.90 -6.49 -11.20
N TYR A 64 -21.21 -6.26 -9.93
CA TYR A 64 -20.29 -6.51 -8.82
C TYR A 64 -20.45 -7.91 -8.23
N LEU A 65 -19.31 -8.54 -7.93
CA LEU A 65 -19.21 -9.75 -7.14
C LEU A 65 -18.52 -9.40 -5.81
N ALA A 66 -19.11 -9.86 -4.70
CA ALA A 66 -18.67 -9.51 -3.35
C ALA A 66 -17.99 -10.67 -2.61
N GLU A 67 -17.78 -11.79 -3.29
CA GLU A 67 -17.11 -12.97 -2.77
C GLU A 67 -16.57 -13.82 -3.93
N ASP A 68 -15.72 -14.80 -3.61
CA ASP A 68 -15.22 -15.77 -4.58
C ASP A 68 -16.37 -16.68 -5.04
N VAL A 69 -16.64 -16.73 -6.34
CA VAL A 69 -17.87 -17.37 -6.84
C VAL A 69 -17.65 -18.17 -8.12
N THR A 70 -18.52 -19.16 -8.32
CA THR A 70 -18.75 -19.76 -9.63
C THR A 70 -20.04 -19.22 -10.24
N ILE A 71 -20.00 -18.79 -11.50
CA ILE A 71 -21.20 -18.53 -12.29
C ILE A 71 -21.35 -19.68 -13.29
N ASN A 72 -22.40 -20.48 -13.11
CA ASN A 72 -22.81 -21.54 -14.03
C ASN A 72 -23.99 -21.05 -14.86
N ALA A 73 -23.71 -20.53 -16.05
CA ALA A 73 -24.71 -19.96 -16.95
C ALA A 73 -24.78 -20.76 -18.25
N LYS A 74 -25.93 -20.89 -18.92
CA LYS A 74 -25.90 -21.43 -20.30
C LYS A 74 -25.24 -20.43 -21.24
N ARG A 75 -25.54 -19.14 -21.08
CA ARG A 75 -24.98 -18.07 -21.90
C ARG A 75 -24.61 -16.85 -21.07
N ILE A 76 -23.48 -16.23 -21.39
CA ILE A 76 -23.03 -14.95 -20.85
C ILE A 76 -22.79 -13.98 -22.01
N ILE A 77 -23.40 -12.80 -21.95
CA ILE A 77 -23.26 -11.74 -22.94
C ILE A 77 -22.77 -10.47 -22.25
N LEU A 78 -21.63 -9.96 -22.67
CA LEU A 78 -21.12 -8.65 -22.28
C LEU A 78 -21.30 -7.66 -23.43
N LYS A 79 -22.00 -6.55 -23.20
CA LYS A 79 -22.15 -5.47 -24.18
C LYS A 79 -20.99 -4.47 -24.08
N SER A 80 -20.90 -3.55 -25.05
CA SER A 80 -19.86 -2.50 -25.05
C SER A 80 -19.80 -1.71 -23.75
N GLY A 81 -18.59 -1.52 -23.23
CA GLY A 81 -18.32 -0.79 -21.99
C GLY A 81 -18.84 -1.46 -20.72
N SER A 82 -19.43 -2.65 -20.81
CA SER A 82 -19.91 -3.38 -19.64
C SER A 82 -18.77 -4.02 -18.84
N VAL A 83 -18.99 -4.21 -17.55
CA VAL A 83 -17.97 -4.70 -16.62
C VAL A 83 -18.57 -5.76 -15.70
N ILE A 84 -17.87 -6.88 -15.54
CA ILE A 84 -18.01 -7.74 -14.37
C ILE A 84 -16.84 -7.41 -13.44
N SER A 85 -17.13 -6.73 -12.34
CA SER A 85 -16.15 -6.29 -11.35
C SER A 85 -16.12 -7.28 -10.18
N THR A 86 -14.99 -7.98 -9.99
CA THR A 86 -14.88 -8.95 -8.89
C THR A 86 -14.39 -8.33 -7.59
N LEU A 87 -13.94 -7.08 -7.60
CA LEU A 87 -13.46 -6.37 -6.41
C LEU A 87 -12.33 -7.12 -5.67
N GLY A 88 -11.51 -7.89 -6.39
CA GLY A 88 -10.39 -8.67 -5.86
C GLY A 88 -10.74 -10.13 -5.59
N HIS A 89 -11.99 -10.54 -5.81
CA HIS A 89 -12.44 -11.91 -5.64
C HIS A 89 -12.15 -12.77 -6.87
N SER A 90 -11.98 -14.06 -6.64
CA SER A 90 -11.79 -15.03 -7.71
C SER A 90 -13.12 -15.40 -8.37
N LEU A 91 -13.11 -15.50 -9.70
CA LEU A 91 -14.28 -15.79 -10.51
C LEU A 91 -14.05 -17.03 -11.37
N THR A 92 -14.93 -18.02 -11.22
CA THR A 92 -15.03 -19.14 -12.17
C THR A 92 -16.29 -19.02 -13.01
N LEU A 93 -16.15 -18.86 -14.32
CA LEU A 93 -17.24 -18.95 -15.28
C LEU A 93 -17.31 -20.36 -15.86
N LYS A 94 -18.49 -20.98 -15.79
CA LYS A 94 -18.82 -22.23 -16.49
C LYS A 94 -19.99 -21.95 -17.40
N THR A 95 -19.77 -21.96 -18.71
CA THR A 95 -20.83 -21.59 -19.65
C THR A 95 -20.80 -22.32 -20.98
N ASP A 96 -21.94 -22.48 -21.66
CA ASP A 96 -21.94 -23.02 -23.01
C ASP A 96 -21.48 -21.92 -23.99
N GLU A 97 -21.89 -20.67 -23.78
CA GLU A 97 -21.55 -19.55 -24.67
C GLU A 97 -21.09 -18.32 -23.88
N PHE A 98 -19.91 -17.79 -24.20
CA PHE A 98 -19.41 -16.51 -23.71
C PHE A 98 -19.22 -15.55 -24.90
N LEU A 99 -20.02 -14.48 -24.92
CA LEU A 99 -20.10 -13.56 -26.05
C LEU A 99 -19.81 -12.12 -25.62
N VAL A 100 -18.81 -11.49 -26.23
CA VAL A 100 -18.60 -10.04 -26.10
C VAL A 100 -19.12 -9.37 -27.38
N LEU A 101 -20.20 -8.61 -27.25
CA LEU A 101 -20.80 -7.93 -28.40
C LEU A 101 -19.91 -6.77 -28.85
N ASN A 102 -19.92 -6.52 -30.17
CA ASN A 102 -19.05 -5.55 -30.84
C ASN A 102 -17.55 -5.85 -30.68
N PHE A 103 -17.20 -7.09 -30.34
CA PHE A 103 -15.83 -7.54 -30.39
C PHE A 103 -15.39 -7.71 -31.85
N ASN A 104 -14.48 -6.86 -32.30
CA ASN A 104 -13.85 -6.99 -33.60
C ASN A 104 -12.35 -7.28 -33.42
N PRO A 105 -11.86 -8.47 -33.85
CA PRO A 105 -10.44 -8.82 -33.79
C PRO A 105 -9.53 -7.85 -34.53
N ASN A 106 -10.06 -7.01 -35.44
CA ASN A 106 -9.28 -6.00 -36.16
C ASN A 106 -9.06 -4.71 -35.36
N ASP A 107 -9.67 -4.58 -34.18
CA ASP A 107 -9.53 -3.42 -33.29
C ASP A 107 -8.19 -3.44 -32.51
N LEU A 108 -7.19 -4.20 -32.99
CA LEU A 108 -5.85 -4.27 -32.39
C LEU A 108 -5.19 -2.90 -32.28
N SER A 109 -5.45 -2.01 -33.25
CA SER A 109 -4.88 -0.66 -33.32
C SER A 109 -5.49 0.33 -32.34
N LEU A 110 -6.58 -0.03 -31.65
CA LEU A 110 -7.17 0.83 -30.63
C LEU A 110 -6.26 0.93 -29.40
N THR A 111 -6.23 2.09 -28.77
CA THR A 111 -5.59 2.28 -27.46
C THR A 111 -6.29 1.44 -26.40
N GLN A 112 -5.64 1.21 -25.25
CA GLN A 112 -6.26 0.47 -24.15
C GLN A 112 -7.60 1.08 -23.71
N ASP A 113 -7.65 2.41 -23.56
CA ASP A 113 -8.87 3.13 -23.15
C ASP A 113 -10.00 3.00 -24.17
N GLN A 114 -9.66 3.02 -25.46
CA GLN A 114 -10.62 2.77 -26.54
C GLN A 114 -11.17 1.34 -26.46
N LYS A 115 -10.30 0.34 -26.28
CA LYS A 115 -10.71 -1.07 -26.10
C LYS A 115 -11.65 -1.24 -24.90
N LYS A 116 -11.31 -0.64 -23.75
CA LYS A 116 -12.13 -0.63 -22.52
C LYS A 116 -13.52 -0.03 -22.71
N THR A 117 -13.68 0.88 -23.68
CA THR A 117 -14.95 1.56 -23.98
C THR A 117 -15.82 0.76 -24.94
N VAL A 118 -15.23 0.15 -25.97
CA VAL A 118 -15.99 -0.53 -27.04
C VAL A 118 -16.31 -1.99 -26.72
N MET A 119 -15.56 -2.63 -25.82
CA MET A 119 -15.72 -4.04 -25.43
C MET A 119 -16.31 -4.19 -24.03
N GLY A 120 -16.98 -5.32 -23.79
CA GLY A 120 -17.29 -5.79 -22.45
C GLY A 120 -16.06 -6.42 -21.80
N ARG A 121 -15.90 -6.25 -20.49
CA ARG A 121 -14.70 -6.69 -19.76
C ARG A 121 -15.00 -7.40 -18.44
N ILE A 122 -14.03 -8.19 -17.98
CA ILE A 122 -13.99 -8.70 -16.61
C ILE A 122 -12.79 -8.06 -15.91
N ASP A 123 -13.05 -7.44 -14.76
CA ASP A 123 -12.04 -6.76 -13.96
C ASP A 123 -11.91 -7.45 -12.60
N THR A 124 -10.78 -8.12 -12.37
CA THR A 124 -10.52 -8.85 -11.13
C THR A 124 -9.74 -8.05 -10.09
N ARG A 125 -9.45 -6.77 -10.37
CA ARG A 125 -8.75 -5.91 -9.43
C ARG A 125 -9.56 -5.69 -8.16
N PHE A 126 -8.86 -5.46 -7.06
CA PHE A 126 -9.49 -4.97 -5.83
C PHE A 126 -10.16 -3.60 -6.08
N ARG A 127 -11.17 -3.24 -5.27
CA ARG A 127 -11.94 -2.01 -5.45
C ARG A 127 -11.04 -0.78 -5.67
N GLU A 128 -11.39 0.04 -6.66
CA GLU A 128 -10.73 1.32 -6.93
C GLU A 128 -10.60 2.18 -5.65
N GLY A 129 -9.42 2.75 -5.42
CA GLY A 129 -9.07 3.49 -4.19
C GLY A 129 -8.70 2.63 -2.97
N TYR A 130 -8.89 1.31 -3.03
CA TYR A 130 -8.44 0.35 -2.00
C TYR A 130 -7.46 -0.69 -2.55
N HIS A 131 -7.30 -0.71 -3.87
CA HIS A 131 -6.39 -1.57 -4.60
C HIS A 131 -4.93 -1.24 -4.31
N ASP A 132 -4.61 0.04 -4.29
CA ASP A 132 -3.26 0.52 -4.05
C ASP A 132 -2.98 0.66 -2.55
N GLY A 133 -1.72 0.46 -2.20
CA GLY A 133 -1.18 0.72 -0.88
C GLY A 133 -1.32 2.19 -0.51
N LYS A 134 -1.71 2.46 0.74
CA LYS A 134 -1.76 3.84 1.24
C LYS A 134 -0.36 4.36 1.47
N ASN A 135 -0.09 5.60 1.08
CA ASN A 135 1.16 6.25 1.47
C ASN A 135 1.26 6.34 2.99
N GLY A 136 2.49 6.39 3.50
CA GLY A 136 2.78 6.82 4.86
C GLY A 136 2.10 8.17 5.10
N GLN A 137 1.30 8.27 6.16
CA GLN A 137 0.57 9.51 6.44
C GLN A 137 1.54 10.56 6.92
N GLU A 138 1.72 11.62 6.13
CA GLU A 138 2.53 12.78 6.49
C GLU A 138 2.10 13.33 7.85
N HIS A 139 3.04 13.33 8.79
CA HIS A 139 2.96 14.16 9.96
C HIS A 139 3.44 15.56 9.60
N PRO A 140 2.75 16.62 10.08
CA PRO A 140 3.34 17.95 10.02
C PRO A 140 4.69 17.88 10.73
N PRO A 141 5.75 18.51 10.18
CA PRO A 141 7.08 18.43 10.76
C PRO A 141 6.99 18.83 12.23
N THR A 142 7.21 17.86 13.13
CA THR A 142 7.22 18.12 14.55
C THR A 142 8.42 19.04 14.80
N ILE A 143 8.16 20.31 15.11
CA ILE A 143 9.23 21.24 15.51
C ILE A 143 9.72 20.74 16.85
N GLN A 144 10.77 19.94 16.82
CA GLN A 144 11.38 19.48 18.05
C GLN A 144 12.09 20.66 18.71
N PRO A 145 11.84 20.90 20.00
CA PRO A 145 12.45 22.01 20.70
C PRO A 145 13.97 21.82 20.69
N LYS A 146 14.69 22.91 20.39
CA LYS A 146 16.15 22.99 20.57
C LYS A 146 16.52 22.53 21.99
N GLY A 147 17.64 21.84 22.12
CA GLY A 147 18.23 21.53 23.41
C GLY A 147 18.39 22.79 24.26
N ARG A 148 18.07 22.71 25.56
CA ARG A 148 18.14 23.89 26.42
C ARG A 148 19.59 24.36 26.58
N ASN A 149 19.82 25.66 26.46
CA ASN A 149 21.13 26.25 26.70
C ASN A 149 21.53 26.08 28.18
N ALA A 150 22.83 25.99 28.44
CA ALA A 150 23.32 26.01 29.80
C ALA A 150 23.01 27.37 30.48
N TYR A 151 22.63 27.35 31.75
CA TYR A 151 22.39 28.56 32.53
C TYR A 151 22.81 28.37 34.01
N LEU A 152 23.20 29.47 34.65
CA LEU A 152 23.50 29.52 36.08
C LEU A 152 22.26 29.97 36.85
N ALA A 153 21.95 29.29 37.96
CA ALA A 153 20.90 29.75 38.86
C ALA A 153 21.36 31.07 39.57
N PRO A 154 20.46 32.04 39.79
CA PRO A 154 20.79 33.37 40.33
C PRO A 154 21.15 33.40 41.83
N ARG A 155 21.69 32.32 42.39
CA ARG A 155 22.11 32.27 43.81
C ARG A 155 23.59 32.63 43.96
N PRO A 156 24.00 33.25 45.09
CA PRO A 156 25.39 33.63 45.30
C PRO A 156 26.29 32.38 45.33
N LEU A 157 26.96 32.17 44.20
CA LEU A 157 28.40 31.99 44.14
C LEU A 157 28.98 30.81 44.93
N TYR A 158 28.41 29.64 44.69
CA TYR A 158 29.21 28.42 44.61
C TYR A 158 28.94 27.79 43.26
N ILE A 159 29.96 27.77 42.39
CA ILE A 159 29.95 26.91 41.20
C ILE A 159 30.24 25.49 41.70
N THR A 160 29.34 24.95 42.52
CA THR A 160 29.35 23.51 42.77
C THR A 160 28.77 22.83 41.54
N ARG A 161 29.15 21.57 41.32
CA ARG A 161 28.57 20.70 40.30
C ARG A 161 27.03 20.62 40.33
N GLU A 162 26.40 21.12 41.41
CA GLU A 162 24.97 21.02 41.72
C GLU A 162 24.19 22.33 41.46
N GLY A 163 24.85 23.45 41.12
CA GLY A 163 24.21 24.79 41.06
C GLY A 163 23.76 25.28 39.66
N GLY A 164 24.00 24.52 38.59
CA GLY A 164 23.67 24.91 37.21
C GLY A 164 23.30 23.71 36.34
N ASN A 165 22.55 23.96 35.25
CA ASN A 165 22.22 22.94 34.26
C ASN A 165 23.17 23.04 33.07
N LEU A 166 23.68 21.89 32.62
CA LEU A 166 24.48 21.79 31.41
C LEU A 166 23.60 22.03 30.18
N ALA A 167 24.23 22.36 29.05
CA ALA A 167 23.55 22.41 27.78
C ALA A 167 22.98 21.02 27.45
N GLU A 168 21.72 20.97 27.03
CA GLU A 168 21.06 19.71 26.71
C GLU A 168 21.24 19.35 25.24
N PRO A 169 21.47 18.06 24.90
CA PRO A 169 21.50 17.62 23.52
C PRO A 169 20.19 17.91 22.78
N GLY A 170 20.29 18.01 21.46
CA GLY A 170 19.13 18.00 20.60
C GLY A 170 18.41 16.65 20.66
N ILE A 171 17.09 16.70 20.51
CA ILE A 171 16.20 15.54 20.43
C ILE A 171 16.27 14.93 19.02
N SER A 172 16.22 13.60 18.94
CA SER A 172 16.22 12.88 17.68
C SER A 172 14.89 13.02 16.93
N GLY A 173 14.98 13.25 15.62
CA GLY A 173 13.84 13.29 14.71
C GLY A 173 13.05 11.97 14.69
N GLU A 174 11.76 12.09 14.39
CA GLU A 174 10.85 10.93 14.32
C GLU A 174 11.09 10.12 13.03
N ASN A 175 10.87 8.80 13.08
CA ASN A 175 10.93 7.98 11.88
C ASN A 175 9.68 8.20 11.02
N GLY A 176 9.86 8.24 9.70
CA GLY A 176 8.74 8.25 8.76
C GLY A 176 7.98 6.92 8.78
N LYS A 177 6.68 6.99 8.47
CA LYS A 177 5.83 5.80 8.35
C LYS A 177 6.06 5.06 7.04
N ASN A 178 5.93 3.73 7.10
CA ASN A 178 5.97 2.90 5.92
C ASN A 178 4.72 3.06 5.06
N GLY A 179 4.90 2.93 3.75
CA GLY A 179 3.80 2.75 2.80
C GLY A 179 3.13 1.39 2.95
N GLY A 180 1.84 1.33 2.66
CA GLY A 180 1.07 0.09 2.65
C GLY A 180 1.32 -0.72 1.37
N ASN A 181 1.09 -2.03 1.44
CA ASN A 181 1.20 -2.91 0.28
C ASN A 181 -0.04 -2.80 -0.63
N GLY A 182 0.18 -2.93 -1.93
CA GLY A 182 -0.88 -3.12 -2.91
C GLY A 182 -1.58 -4.47 -2.76
N LYS A 183 -2.81 -4.57 -3.26
CA LYS A 183 -3.64 -5.77 -3.16
C LYS A 183 -3.43 -6.71 -4.34
N LYS A 184 -3.52 -8.01 -4.09
CA LYS A 184 -3.55 -9.04 -5.14
C LYS A 184 -4.89 -8.93 -5.91
N ALA A 185 -4.85 -9.13 -7.23
CA ALA A 185 -6.07 -9.32 -8.03
C ALA A 185 -6.66 -10.74 -7.88
N GLY A 186 -7.97 -10.87 -8.10
CA GLY A 186 -8.63 -12.17 -8.10
C GLY A 186 -8.24 -13.03 -9.29
N ASP A 187 -8.32 -14.36 -9.12
CA ASP A 187 -8.05 -15.30 -10.20
C ASP A 187 -9.30 -15.48 -11.09
N LEU A 188 -9.12 -15.56 -12.40
CA LEU A 188 -10.19 -15.76 -13.38
C LEU A 188 -10.04 -17.12 -14.05
N THR A 189 -11.08 -17.94 -13.98
CA THR A 189 -11.17 -19.20 -14.73
C THR A 189 -12.41 -19.18 -15.62
N ILE A 190 -12.27 -19.43 -16.91
CA ILE A 190 -13.37 -19.53 -17.86
C ILE A 190 -13.35 -20.92 -18.49
N LYS A 191 -14.42 -21.69 -18.24
CA LYS A 191 -14.69 -22.98 -18.89
C LYS A 191 -15.87 -22.79 -19.81
N VAL A 192 -15.63 -22.86 -21.11
CA VAL A 192 -16.60 -22.44 -22.11
C VAL A 192 -16.65 -23.37 -23.31
N LYS A 193 -17.83 -23.63 -23.89
CA LYS A 193 -17.89 -24.36 -25.17
C LYS A 193 -17.59 -23.42 -26.33
N THR A 194 -18.34 -22.32 -26.46
CA THR A 194 -18.21 -21.33 -27.53
C THR A 194 -17.79 -19.97 -26.98
N PHE A 195 -16.73 -19.38 -27.53
CA PHE A 195 -16.12 -18.14 -27.04
C PHE A 195 -15.96 -17.09 -28.15
N LEU A 196 -16.52 -15.89 -27.95
CA LEU A 196 -16.43 -14.75 -28.86
C LEU A 196 -15.75 -13.56 -28.16
N GLY A 197 -14.46 -13.71 -27.89
CA GLY A 197 -13.55 -12.65 -27.47
C GLY A 197 -13.75 -12.12 -26.05
N GLY A 198 -12.85 -11.25 -25.61
CA GLY A 198 -13.02 -10.48 -24.37
C GLY A 198 -11.79 -9.72 -23.92
N TYR A 199 -12.03 -8.77 -23.01
CA TYR A 199 -11.02 -7.98 -22.32
C TYR A 199 -10.97 -8.37 -20.84
N PHE A 200 -9.80 -8.75 -20.35
CA PHE A 200 -9.64 -9.29 -19.00
C PHE A 200 -8.55 -8.52 -18.26
N ILE A 201 -8.87 -8.04 -17.07
CA ILE A 201 -7.95 -7.28 -16.23
C ILE A 201 -7.71 -8.06 -14.95
N ALA A 202 -6.46 -8.45 -14.71
CA ALA A 202 -6.01 -9.18 -13.53
C ALA A 202 -4.72 -8.54 -12.96
N LYS A 203 -4.69 -7.20 -12.90
CA LYS A 203 -3.54 -6.41 -12.46
C LYS A 203 -3.49 -6.24 -10.95
N GLY A 204 -2.34 -6.43 -10.30
CA GLY A 204 -2.18 -6.15 -8.87
C GLY A 204 -2.05 -4.64 -8.55
N GLY A 205 -2.33 -4.26 -7.30
CA GLY A 205 -2.30 -2.87 -6.84
C GLY A 205 -0.91 -2.34 -6.59
N ASN A 206 -0.69 -1.04 -6.75
CA ASN A 206 0.61 -0.43 -6.49
C ASN A 206 0.92 -0.38 -5.00
N GLY A 207 2.19 -0.43 -4.62
CA GLY A 207 2.64 -0.13 -3.26
C GLY A 207 2.53 1.37 -2.95
N GLY A 208 2.24 1.71 -1.69
CA GLY A 208 2.23 3.09 -1.22
C GLY A 208 3.63 3.60 -0.94
N ALA A 209 3.87 4.90 -1.09
CA ALA A 209 5.15 5.52 -0.76
C ALA A 209 5.37 5.58 0.76
N GLY A 210 6.62 5.44 1.19
CA GLY A 210 7.06 5.72 2.55
C GLY A 210 7.17 7.22 2.82
N GLU A 211 7.01 7.62 4.08
CA GLU A 211 7.11 9.01 4.52
C GLU A 211 8.57 9.38 4.84
N PRO A 212 9.01 10.63 4.61
CA PRO A 212 10.32 11.08 5.06
C PRO A 212 10.48 11.03 6.60
N GLY A 213 11.71 10.83 7.05
CA GLY A 213 12.07 10.97 8.46
C GLY A 213 12.11 12.44 8.90
N GLY A 214 11.73 12.71 10.15
CA GLY A 214 11.78 14.03 10.76
C GLY A 214 13.22 14.52 11.03
N ALA A 215 13.42 15.83 11.05
CA ALA A 215 14.70 16.42 11.41
C ALA A 215 15.00 16.28 12.92
N GLY A 216 16.26 16.02 13.26
CA GLY A 216 16.74 16.16 14.64
C GLY A 216 16.87 17.64 15.01
N SER A 217 16.63 17.97 16.28
CA SER A 217 16.75 19.35 16.77
C SER A 217 18.20 19.71 17.11
N ASP A 218 18.49 21.01 17.15
CA ASP A 218 19.81 21.50 17.51
C ASP A 218 20.13 21.26 18.99
N GLY A 219 21.42 21.10 19.30
CA GLY A 219 21.89 21.05 20.69
C GLY A 219 21.87 22.42 21.35
N GLY A 220 21.73 22.44 22.67
CA GLY A 220 21.80 23.66 23.46
C GLY A 220 23.18 24.31 23.41
N ASP A 221 23.21 25.65 23.39
CA ASP A 221 24.45 26.41 23.49
C ASP A 221 24.95 26.42 24.93
N SER A 222 26.26 26.62 25.08
CA SER A 222 26.88 26.72 26.39
C SER A 222 26.54 28.03 27.10
N LEU A 223 26.99 28.16 28.35
CA LEU A 223 26.63 29.29 29.21
C LEU A 223 27.09 30.61 28.59
N GLY A 224 26.13 31.48 28.27
CA GLY A 224 26.41 32.87 27.93
C GLY A 224 26.81 33.64 29.19
N VAL A 225 28.11 33.78 29.45
CA VAL A 225 28.59 34.78 30.42
C VAL A 225 28.51 36.13 29.71
N ASP A 226 27.70 37.06 30.22
CA ASP A 226 27.71 38.44 29.73
C ASP A 226 29.16 38.95 29.85
N PRO A 227 29.82 39.39 28.76
CA PRO A 227 31.20 39.89 28.81
C PRO A 227 31.36 41.11 29.73
N ASN A 228 30.27 41.77 30.11
CA ASN A 228 30.24 42.86 31.09
C ASN A 228 29.88 42.43 32.51
N SER A 229 29.48 41.16 32.71
CA SER A 229 29.28 40.62 34.05
C SER A 229 30.63 40.35 34.68
N THR A 230 30.85 40.94 35.86
CA THR A 230 32.02 40.64 36.68
C THR A 230 32.06 39.12 36.89
N PRO A 231 33.15 38.42 36.53
CA PRO A 231 33.23 37.00 36.80
C PRO A 231 32.94 36.80 38.30
N PRO A 232 32.05 35.87 38.66
CA PRO A 232 31.73 35.62 40.05
C PRO A 232 33.05 35.45 40.82
N GLU A 233 33.25 36.22 41.91
CA GLU A 233 34.49 36.20 42.70
C GLU A 233 34.83 34.76 43.10
N PHE A 234 35.87 34.19 42.49
CA PHE A 234 36.33 32.85 42.80
C PHE A 234 36.89 32.84 44.23
N LEU A 235 36.14 32.29 45.17
CA LEU A 235 36.52 32.16 46.58
C LEU A 235 36.90 30.71 46.95
N GLY A 236 37.41 29.90 46.02
CA GLY A 236 37.84 28.53 46.33
C GLY A 236 38.83 27.91 45.34
N ASP A 237 39.70 27.04 45.86
CA ASP A 237 40.76 26.27 45.16
C ASP A 237 40.24 25.09 44.30
N GLU A 238 38.92 24.93 44.13
CA GLU A 238 38.31 23.82 43.39
C GLU A 238 37.89 24.24 41.97
N SER A 239 38.65 23.81 40.96
CA SER A 239 38.31 23.87 39.53
C SER A 239 37.19 22.86 39.16
N PRO A 240 36.41 22.99 38.05
CA PRO A 240 36.32 24.09 37.07
C PRO A 240 34.92 24.38 36.43
N ILE A 241 34.76 25.56 35.83
CA ILE A 241 33.61 25.95 34.96
C ILE A 241 33.51 25.13 33.65
N TYR A 242 34.50 24.28 33.32
CA TYR A 242 34.65 23.62 32.01
C TYR A 242 33.38 22.95 31.42
N PRO A 243 32.60 22.14 32.15
CA PRO A 243 31.48 21.44 31.53
C PRO A 243 30.36 22.39 31.06
N PHE A 244 30.26 23.60 31.63
CA PHE A 244 29.28 24.62 31.24
C PHE A 244 29.70 25.46 30.02
N LEU A 245 30.95 25.30 29.54
CA LEU A 245 31.47 26.03 28.38
C LEU A 245 31.29 25.26 27.06
N ASN A 246 31.01 23.97 27.13
CA ASN A 246 30.76 23.12 25.96
C ASN A 246 29.33 23.28 25.46
N GLY A 247 29.16 23.36 24.13
CA GLY A 247 27.85 23.21 23.51
C GLY A 247 27.43 21.74 23.49
N ALA A 248 26.13 21.48 23.50
CA ALA A 248 25.61 20.13 23.43
C ALA A 248 25.48 19.65 21.98
N SER A 249 25.59 18.35 21.74
CA SER A 249 25.43 17.79 20.39
C SER A 249 24.00 17.96 19.86
N GLY A 250 23.87 18.12 18.55
CA GLY A 250 22.58 18.07 17.86
C GLY A 250 21.96 16.67 17.89
N GLY A 251 20.64 16.63 17.75
CA GLY A 251 19.86 15.40 17.68
C GLY A 251 20.02 14.70 16.33
N LYS A 252 19.93 13.36 16.34
CA LYS A 252 19.97 12.57 15.11
C LYS A 252 18.70 12.79 14.28
N GLY A 253 18.79 12.85 12.95
CA GLY A 253 17.62 12.79 12.08
C GLY A 253 16.93 11.42 12.14
N GLY A 254 15.61 11.42 11.93
CA GLY A 254 14.81 10.20 11.86
C GLY A 254 15.03 9.44 10.55
N ASN A 255 14.81 8.13 10.57
CA ASN A 255 14.89 7.31 9.36
C ASN A 255 13.63 7.52 8.50
N GLY A 256 13.77 7.48 7.17
CA GLY A 256 12.62 7.43 6.26
C GLY A 256 11.86 6.10 6.41
N GLY A 257 10.56 6.13 6.18
CA GLY A 257 9.73 4.93 6.12
C GLY A 257 9.94 4.17 4.82
N SER A 258 9.84 2.84 4.85
CA SER A 258 9.96 2.02 3.64
C SER A 258 8.72 2.16 2.74
N GLY A 259 8.90 2.03 1.42
CA GLY A 259 7.81 1.90 0.48
C GLY A 259 7.12 0.54 0.60
N GLY A 260 5.83 0.48 0.27
CA GLY A 260 5.07 -0.77 0.26
C GLY A 260 5.34 -1.60 -0.99
N ASN A 261 5.11 -2.92 -0.89
CA ASN A 261 5.23 -3.82 -2.04
C ASN A 261 4.03 -3.67 -2.98
N GLY A 262 4.26 -3.83 -4.29
CA GLY A 262 3.19 -4.01 -5.26
C GLY A 262 2.48 -5.35 -5.05
N GLY A 263 1.16 -5.35 -5.23
CA GLY A 263 0.34 -6.56 -5.21
C GLY A 263 0.56 -7.40 -6.46
N SER A 264 0.41 -8.71 -6.36
CA SER A 264 0.52 -9.61 -7.52
C SER A 264 -0.72 -9.55 -8.42
N GLY A 265 -0.51 -9.83 -9.70
CA GLY A 265 -1.60 -10.10 -10.63
C GLY A 265 -2.39 -11.37 -10.27
N GLY A 266 -3.56 -11.50 -10.88
CA GLY A 266 -4.42 -12.68 -10.78
C GLY A 266 -4.12 -13.66 -11.91
N SER A 267 -4.33 -14.95 -11.67
CA SER A 267 -4.15 -15.95 -12.73
C SER A 267 -5.34 -15.94 -13.68
N VAL A 268 -5.11 -16.03 -14.98
CA VAL A 268 -6.16 -16.11 -16.00
C VAL A 268 -6.06 -17.46 -16.70
N SER A 269 -7.08 -18.31 -16.54
CA SER A 269 -7.20 -19.61 -17.19
C SER A 269 -8.44 -19.67 -18.07
N ILE A 270 -8.27 -20.04 -19.34
CA ILE A 270 -9.37 -20.16 -20.30
C ILE A 270 -9.30 -21.52 -20.99
N GLU A 271 -10.33 -22.33 -20.76
CA GLU A 271 -10.53 -23.67 -21.29
C GLU A 271 -11.73 -23.68 -22.23
N CYS A 272 -11.50 -23.95 -23.52
CA CYS A 272 -12.53 -23.94 -24.55
C CYS A 272 -12.76 -25.35 -25.11
N GLU A 273 -14.00 -25.86 -25.09
CA GLU A 273 -14.31 -27.25 -25.51
C GLU A 273 -14.56 -27.41 -27.02
N ASN A 274 -15.07 -26.38 -27.73
CA ASN A 274 -15.37 -26.50 -29.17
C ASN A 274 -14.23 -25.97 -30.05
N ASN A 275 -13.66 -26.90 -30.83
CA ASN A 275 -12.67 -26.72 -31.90
C ASN A 275 -13.28 -26.30 -33.24
N SER A 276 -14.47 -25.68 -33.23
CA SER A 276 -15.12 -25.20 -34.46
C SER A 276 -14.23 -24.15 -35.15
N ALA A 277 -13.96 -24.37 -36.44
CA ALA A 277 -12.92 -23.77 -37.28
C ALA A 277 -12.98 -22.24 -37.51
N GLU A 278 -13.65 -21.47 -36.66
CA GLU A 278 -13.59 -20.01 -36.69
C GLU A 278 -12.28 -19.52 -36.08
N LYS A 279 -11.33 -19.23 -36.97
CA LYS A 279 -9.92 -18.90 -36.76
C LYS A 279 -9.58 -17.69 -35.86
N ASN A 280 -10.49 -17.08 -35.10
CA ASN A 280 -10.21 -15.82 -34.40
C ASN A 280 -10.80 -15.73 -32.97
N LYS A 281 -10.51 -16.72 -32.11
CA LYS A 281 -10.61 -16.52 -30.65
C LYS A 281 -9.50 -15.54 -30.23
N THR A 282 -9.83 -14.27 -30.00
CA THR A 282 -8.88 -13.20 -29.64
C THR A 282 -9.11 -12.75 -28.20
N PHE A 283 -8.02 -12.62 -27.42
CA PHE A 283 -8.06 -12.17 -26.03
C PHE A 283 -7.20 -10.92 -25.85
N PHE A 284 -7.71 -9.96 -25.08
CA PHE A 284 -6.90 -8.87 -24.53
C PHE A 284 -6.78 -9.08 -23.04
N ILE A 285 -5.55 -9.28 -22.56
CA ILE A 285 -5.30 -9.57 -21.15
C ILE A 285 -4.31 -8.54 -20.59
N GLU A 286 -4.74 -7.84 -19.55
CA GLU A 286 -3.89 -7.05 -18.66
C GLU A 286 -3.58 -7.89 -17.41
N ASN A 287 -2.46 -8.60 -17.41
CA ASN A 287 -2.04 -9.40 -16.26
C ASN A 287 -0.60 -9.01 -15.87
N GLN A 288 -0.50 -8.16 -14.85
CA GLN A 288 0.77 -7.66 -14.36
C GLN A 288 0.69 -7.41 -12.86
N GLY A 289 1.81 -7.50 -12.16
CA GLY A 289 1.89 -7.04 -10.78
C GLY A 289 1.86 -5.52 -10.69
N GLY A 290 1.52 -5.02 -9.51
CA GLY A 290 1.57 -3.60 -9.20
C GLY A 290 3.00 -3.07 -9.10
N ARG A 291 3.15 -1.76 -9.26
CA ARG A 291 4.43 -1.08 -9.06
C ARG A 291 4.80 -1.09 -7.58
N LEU A 292 6.10 -1.06 -7.30
CA LEU A 292 6.60 -0.84 -5.95
C LEU A 292 6.27 0.57 -5.45
N GLY A 293 6.17 0.73 -4.13
CA GLY A 293 6.19 2.03 -3.46
C GLY A 293 7.63 2.49 -3.22
N GLU A 294 7.86 3.79 -3.38
CA GLU A 294 9.17 4.40 -3.11
C GLU A 294 9.39 4.58 -1.60
N GLY A 295 10.64 4.40 -1.15
CA GLY A 295 11.04 4.70 0.22
C GLY A 295 11.06 6.21 0.50
N GLY A 296 10.83 6.57 1.77
CA GLY A 296 10.89 7.95 2.24
C GLY A 296 12.32 8.46 2.41
N GLY A 297 12.52 9.77 2.23
CA GLY A 297 13.82 10.40 2.45
C GLY A 297 14.28 10.37 3.92
N ARG A 298 15.59 10.43 4.14
CA ARG A 298 16.16 10.53 5.49
C ARG A 298 15.90 11.90 6.14
N GLY A 299 15.70 11.91 7.46
CA GLY A 299 15.73 13.13 8.26
C GLY A 299 17.14 13.67 8.44
N LEU A 300 17.30 15.00 8.44
CA LEU A 300 18.59 15.65 8.70
C LEU A 300 18.88 15.69 10.21
N GLY A 301 20.15 15.60 10.59
CA GLY A 301 20.55 15.82 11.99
C GLY A 301 20.62 17.31 12.32
N GLY A 302 20.36 17.64 13.59
CA GLY A 302 20.45 19.01 14.10
C GLY A 302 21.88 19.51 14.25
N ALA A 303 22.07 20.82 14.24
CA ALA A 303 23.37 21.42 14.51
C ALA A 303 23.80 21.20 15.97
N GLY A 304 25.11 21.13 16.19
CA GLY A 304 25.66 21.18 17.54
C GLY A 304 25.55 22.59 18.13
N GLY A 305 25.34 22.68 19.43
CA GLY A 305 25.34 23.95 20.17
C GLY A 305 26.71 24.60 20.21
N GLN A 306 26.74 25.93 20.32
CA GLN A 306 27.98 26.68 20.34
C GLN A 306 28.65 26.65 21.72
N ALA A 307 29.97 26.46 21.73
CA ALA A 307 30.79 26.68 22.91
C ALA A 307 31.13 28.15 23.13
N ARG A 308 31.67 28.42 24.32
CA ARG A 308 32.12 29.74 24.74
C ARG A 308 33.52 29.69 25.33
N HIS A 309 34.15 30.86 25.32
CA HIS A 309 35.47 31.10 25.87
C HIS A 309 35.36 32.05 27.06
N VAL A 310 36.03 31.74 28.16
CA VAL A 310 36.11 32.59 29.35
C VAL A 310 37.57 32.83 29.71
N THR A 311 37.94 34.09 29.89
CA THR A 311 39.25 34.48 30.42
C THR A 311 39.06 34.96 31.85
N LEU A 312 39.68 34.27 32.81
CA LEU A 312 39.72 34.70 34.20
C LEU A 312 41.01 35.47 34.46
N SER A 313 40.86 36.69 34.97
CA SER A 313 41.97 37.51 35.44
C SER A 313 41.81 37.74 36.94
N THR A 314 42.71 37.18 37.75
CA THR A 314 42.73 37.43 39.19
C THR A 314 43.52 38.71 39.48
N ARG A 315 43.02 39.58 40.38
CA ARG A 315 43.70 40.85 40.71
C ARG A 315 45.02 40.67 41.48
N ARG A 316 45.35 39.45 41.93
CA ARG A 316 46.49 39.21 42.83
C ARG A 316 47.73 38.60 42.17
N ASP A 317 47.59 37.92 41.04
CA ASP A 317 48.73 37.35 40.31
C ASP A 317 48.58 37.55 38.80
N ARG A 318 49.66 37.90 38.10
CA ARG A 318 49.71 38.21 36.65
C ARG A 318 49.50 36.98 35.73
N TYR A 319 48.76 35.99 36.17
CA TYR A 319 48.44 34.79 35.38
C TYR A 319 46.96 34.78 35.05
N GLY A 320 46.63 35.18 33.82
CA GLY A 320 45.30 34.94 33.26
C GLY A 320 45.17 33.48 32.87
N VAL A 321 44.11 32.81 33.35
CA VAL A 321 43.79 31.45 32.91
C VAL A 321 42.62 31.53 31.94
N ALA A 322 42.84 31.03 30.73
CA ALA A 322 41.84 31.02 29.68
C ALA A 322 41.25 29.62 29.54
N PHE A 323 39.92 29.54 29.49
CA PHE A 323 39.19 28.30 29.32
C PHE A 323 38.34 28.38 28.05
N GLN A 324 38.57 27.43 27.15
CA GLN A 324 37.83 27.32 25.90
C GLN A 324 36.99 26.04 25.93
N GLY A 325 35.68 26.19 25.79
CA GLY A 325 34.78 25.06 25.57
C GLY A 325 34.85 24.53 24.15
N GLN A 326 34.25 23.35 23.93
CA GLN A 326 34.13 22.70 22.63
C GLN A 326 32.70 22.78 22.10
N ASN A 327 32.53 23.15 20.83
CA ASN A 327 31.23 23.13 20.18
C ASN A 327 30.66 21.71 20.24
N GLY A 328 29.34 21.60 20.36
CA GLY A 328 28.64 20.35 20.22
C GLY A 328 28.86 19.76 18.82
N ALA A 329 28.83 18.43 18.73
CA ALA A 329 28.88 17.77 17.44
C ALA A 329 27.55 17.95 16.70
N GLN A 330 27.61 18.01 15.36
CA GLN A 330 26.40 17.92 14.54
C GLN A 330 25.76 16.53 14.71
N GLY A 331 24.45 16.49 14.79
CA GLY A 331 23.68 15.25 14.75
C GLY A 331 23.81 14.55 13.40
N TYR A 332 23.76 13.22 13.41
CA TYR A 332 23.83 12.44 12.18
C TYR A 332 22.49 12.44 11.45
N ALA A 333 22.51 12.38 10.12
CA ALA A 333 21.30 12.11 9.35
C ALA A 333 20.75 10.71 9.66
N GLY A 334 19.45 10.53 9.46
CA GLY A 334 18.82 9.22 9.46
C GLY A 334 19.20 8.38 8.23
N LEU A 335 18.63 7.19 8.14
CA LEU A 335 18.70 6.34 6.96
C LEU A 335 17.54 6.65 6.00
N GLU A 336 17.76 6.44 4.71
CA GLU A 336 16.69 6.45 3.72
C GLU A 336 15.81 5.21 3.91
N GLY A 337 14.53 5.35 3.60
CA GLY A 337 13.61 4.23 3.54
C GLY A 337 13.92 3.34 2.33
N GLU A 338 13.74 2.04 2.49
CA GLU A 338 13.92 1.10 1.37
C GLU A 338 12.71 1.16 0.44
N ASN A 339 12.95 0.96 -0.86
CA ASN A 339 11.88 0.76 -1.83
C ASN A 339 11.19 -0.59 -1.57
N GLY A 340 9.90 -0.66 -1.85
CA GLY A 340 9.19 -1.93 -1.88
C GLY A 340 9.59 -2.79 -3.09
N GLU A 341 9.05 -4.00 -3.14
CA GLU A 341 9.21 -4.89 -4.28
C GLU A 341 8.09 -4.72 -5.30
N LYS A 342 8.40 -4.93 -6.58
CA LYS A 342 7.38 -4.98 -7.65
C LYS A 342 6.55 -6.24 -7.47
N GLY A 343 5.24 -6.16 -7.67
CA GLY A 343 4.38 -7.34 -7.71
C GLY A 343 4.70 -8.22 -8.92
N GLU A 344 4.45 -9.51 -8.78
CA GLU A 344 4.58 -10.47 -9.88
C GLU A 344 3.29 -10.53 -10.72
N ALA A 345 3.41 -10.80 -12.02
CA ALA A 345 2.26 -11.15 -12.85
C ALA A 345 1.69 -12.51 -12.42
N GLY A 346 0.38 -12.71 -12.58
CA GLY A 346 -0.24 -14.01 -12.35
C GLY A 346 0.04 -15.00 -13.48
N GLY A 347 -0.27 -16.27 -13.27
CA GLY A 347 -0.14 -17.28 -14.33
C GLY A 347 -1.17 -17.09 -15.45
N MET A 348 -0.79 -17.40 -16.69
CA MET A 348 -1.71 -17.49 -17.82
C MET A 348 -1.69 -18.90 -18.40
N ASP A 349 -2.86 -19.53 -18.46
CA ASP A 349 -3.04 -20.86 -19.07
C ASP A 349 -4.24 -20.84 -20.01
N ILE A 350 -3.98 -20.79 -21.32
CA ILE A 350 -5.00 -20.74 -22.36
C ILE A 350 -4.81 -21.95 -23.25
N LYS A 351 -5.77 -22.88 -23.19
CA LYS A 351 -5.68 -24.15 -23.92
C LYS A 351 -5.89 -23.97 -25.43
N GLU A 352 -6.57 -22.90 -25.88
CA GLU A 352 -6.82 -22.61 -27.30
C GLU A 352 -7.05 -21.11 -27.60
N GLY A 353 -6.35 -20.53 -28.58
CA GLY A 353 -6.63 -19.23 -29.20
C GLY A 353 -5.43 -18.27 -29.29
N LYS A 354 -5.65 -17.02 -29.73
CA LYS A 354 -4.60 -15.99 -29.92
C LYS A 354 -4.60 -14.97 -28.79
N ILE A 355 -3.48 -14.89 -28.07
CA ILE A 355 -3.29 -14.01 -26.91
C ILE A 355 -2.64 -12.71 -27.37
N TYR A 356 -3.20 -11.58 -26.96
CA TYR A 356 -2.55 -10.27 -27.04
C TYR A 356 -2.38 -9.75 -25.60
N GLU A 357 -1.14 -9.79 -25.12
CA GLU A 357 -0.77 -9.13 -23.87
C GLU A 357 -0.83 -7.62 -24.09
N VAL A 358 -1.50 -6.94 -23.16
CA VAL A 358 -1.64 -5.50 -23.19
C VAL A 358 -0.62 -4.94 -22.19
N GLU A 359 0.52 -4.47 -22.72
CA GLU A 359 1.53 -3.77 -21.92
C GLU A 359 1.07 -2.33 -21.62
N ASP A 360 1.33 -1.86 -20.40
CA ASP A 360 1.23 -0.44 -20.06
C ASP A 360 2.54 0.27 -20.49
N GLU A 361 2.41 1.41 -21.18
CA GLU A 361 3.51 2.37 -21.38
C GLU A 361 3.94 3.06 -20.08
#